data_AF-A0A5C1NCT9-F1
#
_entry.id   AF-A0A5C1NCT9-F1
#
_cell.length_a   1.000
_cell.length_b   1.000
_cell.length_c   1.000
_cell.angle_alpha   90.00
_cell.angle_beta   90.00
_cell.angle_gamma   90.00
#
_symmetry.space_group_name_H-M   'P 1'
#
loop_
_entity.id
_entity.type
_entity.pdbx_description
1 polymer ?
#
loop_
_entity_poly.entity_id
_entity_poly.type
_entity_poly.pdbx_seq_one_letter_code
_entity_poly.pdbx_strand_id
1 'polypeptide(L)'
;MSESVNHTDRANTYDACPGADIAQESPLAWSFFNSGAPAPRPNSRVVLRELADRDHLILRGGAIVLDEAVRQVLGVGLPSRPQQLVIFNGGVSSLQWLSPDEWLLIVPFGQACRVETELRQVLGGASVAISDVSAGQTLVELHGEDLAMRELLMKSVAYDVHPRNFPPGKGVTVVMAKSSAILRRPDDSRWELVIRRSFADYLYRWLLDAGEEFEIGVDRNS
;
A
#
# COMPACT_ATOMS: atom_id res chain seq x y z
N MET A 1 -19.86 -37.82 40.50
CA MET A 1 -19.86 -36.43 40.01
C MET A 1 -18.41 -36.00 39.88
N SER A 2 -17.86 -36.09 38.68
CA SER A 2 -16.49 -35.64 38.37
C SER A 2 -16.59 -34.34 37.61
N GLU A 3 -16.15 -33.24 38.22
CA GLU A 3 -16.01 -31.94 37.57
C GLU A 3 -14.92 -32.01 36.51
N SER A 4 -15.30 -31.75 35.25
CA SER A 4 -14.37 -31.52 34.16
C SER A 4 -13.85 -30.09 34.25
N VAL A 5 -12.61 -29.92 34.71
CA VAL A 5 -11.91 -28.64 34.67
C VAL A 5 -11.56 -28.32 33.20
N ASN A 6 -12.23 -27.32 32.63
CA ASN A 6 -11.91 -26.77 31.30
C ASN A 6 -10.49 -26.19 31.32
N HIS A 7 -9.59 -26.75 30.50
CA HIS A 7 -8.17 -26.38 30.46
C HIS A 7 -7.84 -25.33 29.38
N THR A 8 -8.85 -24.66 28.83
CA THR A 8 -8.71 -23.75 27.68
C THR A 8 -8.28 -22.32 28.02
N ASP A 9 -8.16 -21.98 29.31
CA ASP A 9 -8.04 -20.58 29.77
C ASP A 9 -6.61 -20.16 30.19
N ARG A 10 -5.58 -20.86 29.69
CA ARG A 10 -4.17 -20.64 30.07
C ARG A 10 -3.27 -20.10 28.96
N ALA A 11 -3.82 -19.80 27.79
CA ALA A 11 -3.06 -19.15 26.73
C ALA A 11 -3.15 -17.63 26.94
N ASN A 12 -2.00 -16.97 27.10
CA ASN A 12 -1.94 -15.51 26.98
C ASN A 12 -2.38 -15.15 25.56
N THR A 13 -3.54 -14.52 25.42
CA THR A 13 -4.01 -13.97 24.17
C THR A 13 -3.38 -12.58 23.99
N TYR A 14 -2.73 -12.37 22.85
CA TYR A 14 -2.23 -11.07 22.46
C TYR A 14 -3.37 -10.29 21.81
N ASP A 15 -3.60 -9.06 22.24
CA ASP A 15 -4.49 -8.15 21.54
C ASP A 15 -3.81 -7.67 20.25
N ALA A 16 -4.24 -8.23 19.13
CA ALA A 16 -3.75 -7.85 17.80
C ALA A 16 -4.32 -6.52 17.32
N CYS A 17 -5.25 -5.91 18.08
CA CYS A 17 -5.88 -4.63 17.77
C CYS A 17 -5.68 -3.61 18.91
N PRO A 18 -4.42 -3.29 19.26
CA PRO A 18 -4.14 -2.39 20.37
C PRO A 18 -4.74 -1.00 20.12
N GLY A 19 -5.17 -0.34 21.20
CA GLY A 19 -5.57 1.07 21.15
C GLY A 19 -4.46 1.99 20.64
N ALA A 20 -4.84 3.17 20.14
CA ALA A 20 -3.96 4.12 19.44
C ALA A 20 -2.97 4.90 20.34
N ASP A 21 -2.66 4.41 21.54
CA ASP A 21 -1.97 5.18 22.58
C ASP A 21 -0.43 5.24 22.43
N ILE A 22 0.13 4.67 21.34
CA ILE A 22 1.57 4.67 21.07
C ILE A 22 1.86 5.53 19.84
N ALA A 23 2.72 6.53 20.00
CA ALA A 23 3.21 7.34 18.89
C ALA A 23 3.93 6.43 17.87
N GLN A 24 3.41 6.39 16.64
CA GLN A 24 4.03 5.67 15.54
C GLN A 24 4.77 6.65 14.62
N GLU A 25 5.96 6.24 14.19
CA GLU A 25 6.71 6.96 13.16
C GLU A 25 6.64 6.22 11.83
N SER A 26 6.38 6.99 10.77
CA SER A 26 6.34 6.46 9.41
C SER A 26 7.72 5.97 8.96
N PRO A 27 7.78 5.05 7.97
CA PRO A 27 9.04 4.60 7.40
C PRO A 27 9.95 5.71 6.85
N LEU A 28 9.40 6.86 6.41
CA LEU A 28 10.21 7.99 5.92
C LEU A 28 10.44 9.11 6.95
N ALA A 29 9.90 9.02 8.17
CA ALA A 29 10.08 10.05 9.20
C ALA A 29 11.56 10.38 9.45
N TRP A 30 12.41 9.34 9.59
CA TRP A 30 13.86 9.51 9.74
C TRP A 30 14.53 10.08 8.49
N SER A 31 14.11 9.64 7.30
CA SER A 31 14.67 10.06 6.02
C SER A 31 14.38 11.54 5.74
N PHE A 32 13.19 12.03 6.04
CA PHE A 32 12.86 13.45 5.90
C PHE A 32 13.77 14.34 6.74
N PHE A 33 14.20 13.86 7.91
CA PHE A 33 15.06 14.62 8.80
C PHE A 33 16.55 14.54 8.40
N ASN A 34 17.04 13.36 8.02
CA ASN A 34 18.47 13.11 7.83
C ASN A 34 18.93 13.19 6.38
N SER A 35 18.07 12.81 5.44
CA SER A 35 18.35 12.83 4.00
C SER A 35 17.90 14.15 3.34
N GLY A 36 17.15 14.96 4.08
CA GLY A 36 16.53 16.20 3.61
C GLY A 36 15.20 15.95 2.92
N ALA A 37 14.36 16.99 2.90
CA ALA A 37 13.06 17.02 2.24
C ALA A 37 12.90 18.38 1.54
N PRO A 38 13.40 18.52 0.29
CA PRO A 38 13.33 19.79 -0.42
C PRO A 38 11.87 20.19 -0.62
N ALA A 39 11.48 21.37 -0.15
CA ALA A 39 10.10 21.83 -0.30
C ALA A 39 9.73 21.97 -1.80
N PRO A 40 8.49 21.65 -2.21
CA PRO A 40 8.03 21.89 -3.57
C PRO A 40 8.15 23.38 -3.94
N ARG A 41 8.66 23.64 -5.14
CA ARG A 41 8.84 24.98 -5.71
C ARG A 41 7.85 25.17 -6.86
N PRO A 42 7.58 26.41 -7.30
CA PRO A 42 6.69 26.66 -8.45
C PRO A 42 7.13 25.97 -9.75
N ASN A 43 8.42 25.66 -9.89
CA ASN A 43 8.99 24.93 -11.02
C ASN A 43 9.18 23.42 -10.75
N SER A 44 8.72 22.90 -9.61
CA SER A 44 8.76 21.45 -9.33
C SER A 44 7.83 20.73 -10.28
N ARG A 45 8.41 19.93 -11.18
CA ARG A 45 7.67 19.14 -12.17
C ARG A 45 7.23 17.79 -11.60
N VAL A 46 7.88 17.34 -10.52
CA VAL A 46 7.52 16.16 -9.74
C VAL A 46 7.47 16.53 -8.26
N VAL A 47 6.47 16.05 -7.56
CA VAL A 47 6.36 16.16 -6.10
C VAL A 47 6.07 14.78 -5.54
N LEU A 48 6.83 14.42 -4.52
CA LEU A 48 6.72 13.19 -3.76
C LEU A 48 6.02 13.48 -2.43
N ARG A 49 5.12 12.59 -2.01
CA ARG A 49 4.60 12.58 -0.63
C ARG A 49 4.45 11.15 -0.10
N GLU A 50 4.67 10.98 1.19
CA GLU A 50 4.32 9.74 1.88
C GLU A 50 2.84 9.78 2.26
N LEU A 51 2.12 8.68 2.04
CA LEU A 51 0.77 8.47 2.55
C LEU A 51 0.86 7.56 3.78
N ALA A 52 1.39 8.11 4.89
CA ALA A 52 1.73 7.35 6.09
C ALA A 52 0.51 6.81 6.85
N ASP A 53 -0.65 7.47 6.75
CA ASP A 53 -1.88 7.10 7.46
C ASP A 53 -2.67 6.00 6.73
N ARG A 54 -2.03 4.87 6.47
CA ARG A 54 -2.64 3.77 5.72
C ARG A 54 -2.39 2.42 6.39
N ASP A 55 -3.45 1.65 6.50
CA ASP A 55 -3.39 0.25 6.89
C ASP A 55 -3.40 -0.65 5.66
N HIS A 56 -2.57 -1.68 5.67
CA HIS A 56 -2.35 -2.58 4.55
C HIS A 56 -2.67 -4.01 4.97
N LEU A 57 -3.62 -4.66 4.29
CA LEU A 57 -3.95 -6.06 4.48
C LEU A 57 -3.58 -6.87 3.23
N ILE A 58 -2.95 -8.03 3.41
CA ILE A 58 -2.82 -9.05 2.37
C ILE A 58 -3.96 -10.04 2.53
N LEU A 59 -4.74 -10.21 1.46
CA LEU A 59 -5.83 -11.19 1.38
C LEU A 59 -5.35 -12.35 0.50
N ARG A 60 -5.37 -13.56 1.03
CA ARG A 60 -5.03 -14.78 0.28
C ARG A 60 -6.13 -15.82 0.36
N GLY A 61 -6.45 -16.46 -0.76
CA GLY A 61 -7.50 -17.49 -0.82
C GLY A 61 -8.17 -17.62 -2.17
N GLY A 62 -9.24 -18.41 -2.22
CA GLY A 62 -10.04 -18.61 -3.43
C GLY A 62 -10.81 -17.34 -3.83
N ALA A 63 -10.60 -16.88 -5.07
CA ALA A 63 -11.15 -15.61 -5.56
C ALA A 63 -12.68 -15.48 -5.42
N ILE A 64 -13.43 -16.56 -5.64
CA ILE A 64 -14.90 -16.54 -5.54
C ILE A 64 -15.35 -16.23 -4.11
N VAL A 65 -14.76 -16.94 -3.14
CA VAL A 65 -15.10 -16.81 -1.71
C VAL A 65 -14.69 -15.43 -1.19
N LEU A 66 -13.51 -14.94 -1.61
CA LEU A 66 -13.04 -13.61 -1.25
C LEU A 66 -13.88 -12.50 -1.89
N ASP A 67 -14.31 -12.63 -3.15
CA ASP A 67 -15.13 -11.61 -3.83
C ASP A 67 -16.46 -11.39 -3.13
N GLU A 68 -17.14 -12.46 -2.70
CA GLU A 68 -18.40 -12.36 -1.96
C GLU A 68 -18.21 -11.56 -0.65
N ALA A 69 -17.21 -11.93 0.15
CA ALA A 69 -16.92 -11.26 1.41
C ALA A 69 -16.49 -9.80 1.22
N VAL A 70 -15.63 -9.53 0.24
CA VAL A 70 -15.14 -8.18 -0.08
C VAL A 70 -16.29 -7.28 -0.56
N ARG A 71 -17.23 -7.79 -1.36
CA ARG A 71 -18.42 -7.02 -1.76
C ARG A 71 -19.29 -6.66 -0.58
N GLN A 72 -19.49 -7.60 0.34
CA GLN A 72 -20.33 -7.38 1.52
C GLN A 72 -19.70 -6.36 2.48
N VAL A 73 -18.38 -6.47 2.73
CA VAL A 73 -17.67 -5.65 3.74
C VAL A 73 -17.23 -4.30 3.20
N LEU A 74 -16.74 -4.25 1.96
CA LEU A 74 -16.12 -3.07 1.36
C LEU A 74 -16.95 -2.41 0.25
N GLY A 75 -18.05 -3.05 -0.19
CA GLY A 75 -18.93 -2.52 -1.24
C GLY A 75 -18.32 -2.54 -2.65
N VAL A 76 -17.16 -3.18 -2.83
CA VAL A 76 -16.45 -3.26 -4.11
C VAL A 76 -16.20 -4.71 -4.50
N GLY A 77 -16.04 -4.96 -5.80
CA GLY A 77 -15.63 -6.29 -6.28
C GLY A 77 -14.13 -6.52 -6.10
N LEU A 78 -13.76 -7.76 -5.85
CA LEU A 78 -12.37 -8.21 -5.87
C LEU A 78 -11.82 -8.08 -7.31
N PRO A 79 -10.65 -7.45 -7.51
CA PRO A 79 -10.00 -7.37 -8.81
C PRO A 79 -9.82 -8.76 -9.41
N SER A 80 -10.42 -8.99 -10.58
CA SER A 80 -10.50 -10.30 -11.23
C SER A 80 -9.57 -10.44 -12.44
N ARG A 81 -8.95 -9.33 -12.88
CA ARG A 81 -7.97 -9.32 -13.96
C ARG A 81 -6.55 -9.16 -13.39
N PRO A 82 -5.55 -9.85 -13.96
CA PRO A 82 -4.16 -9.62 -13.59
C PRO A 82 -3.80 -8.15 -13.61
N GLN A 83 -3.05 -7.71 -12.58
CA GLN A 83 -2.50 -6.36 -12.46
C GLN A 83 -3.56 -5.27 -12.23
N GLN A 84 -4.83 -5.62 -12.05
CA GLN A 84 -5.89 -4.66 -11.84
C GLN A 84 -5.80 -3.98 -10.47
N LEU A 85 -5.89 -2.65 -10.49
CA LEU A 85 -6.01 -1.77 -9.33
C LEU A 85 -7.42 -1.18 -9.31
N VAL A 86 -8.10 -1.26 -8.18
CA VAL A 86 -9.39 -0.58 -7.95
C VAL A 86 -9.20 0.45 -6.85
N ILE A 87 -9.56 1.70 -7.12
CA ILE A 87 -9.62 2.78 -6.14
C ILE A 87 -11.08 3.02 -5.76
N PHE A 88 -11.35 3.19 -4.47
CA PHE A 88 -12.71 3.38 -3.96
C PHE A 88 -12.73 4.30 -2.74
N ASN A 89 -13.92 4.54 -2.18
CA ASN A 89 -14.15 5.47 -1.06
C ASN A 89 -13.58 6.87 -1.29
N GLY A 90 -13.75 7.43 -2.49
CA GLY A 90 -13.25 8.77 -2.81
C GLY A 90 -11.73 8.89 -2.88
N GLY A 91 -11.01 7.78 -3.08
CA GLY A 91 -9.56 7.80 -3.30
C GLY A 91 -8.72 7.37 -2.11
N VAL A 92 -9.31 7.16 -0.94
CA VAL A 92 -8.56 6.81 0.29
C VAL A 92 -8.39 5.30 0.51
N SER A 93 -8.98 4.47 -0.35
CA SER A 93 -8.85 3.01 -0.29
C SER A 93 -8.57 2.41 -1.65
N SER A 94 -7.83 1.30 -1.66
CA SER A 94 -7.48 0.60 -2.90
C SER A 94 -7.41 -0.90 -2.70
N LEU A 95 -7.76 -1.65 -3.74
CA LEU A 95 -7.64 -3.11 -3.78
C LEU A 95 -6.91 -3.50 -5.06
N GLN A 96 -5.77 -4.16 -4.91
CA GLN A 96 -4.82 -4.48 -5.97
C GLN A 96 -4.67 -5.99 -6.14
N TRP A 97 -4.82 -6.48 -7.36
CA TRP A 97 -4.45 -7.85 -7.73
C TRP A 97 -2.93 -8.04 -7.67
N LEU A 98 -2.44 -9.05 -6.94
CA LEU A 98 -1.01 -9.39 -6.89
C LEU A 98 -0.70 -10.73 -7.58
N SER A 99 -1.52 -11.75 -7.31
CA SER A 99 -1.46 -13.08 -7.91
C SER A 99 -2.87 -13.67 -8.03
N PRO A 100 -3.06 -14.85 -8.66
CA PRO A 100 -4.37 -15.50 -8.75
C PRO A 100 -5.05 -15.80 -7.39
N ASP A 101 -4.27 -15.84 -6.31
CA ASP A 101 -4.71 -16.15 -4.95
C ASP A 101 -4.34 -15.07 -3.93
N GLU A 102 -3.89 -13.87 -4.37
CA GLU A 102 -3.35 -12.82 -3.49
C GLU A 102 -3.73 -11.41 -3.93
N TRP A 103 -4.18 -10.60 -2.97
CA TRP A 103 -4.54 -9.20 -3.16
C TRP A 103 -3.98 -8.32 -2.04
N LEU A 104 -3.61 -7.09 -2.39
CA LEU A 104 -3.26 -6.04 -1.44
C LEU A 104 -4.42 -5.06 -1.29
N LEU A 105 -4.97 -5.00 -0.09
CA LEU A 105 -5.94 -4.00 0.33
C LEU A 105 -5.21 -2.91 1.10
N ILE A 106 -5.45 -1.65 0.72
CA ILE A 106 -5.00 -0.47 1.47
C ILE A 106 -6.24 0.33 1.86
N VAL A 107 -6.36 0.67 3.14
CA VAL A 107 -7.46 1.45 3.73
C VAL A 107 -6.89 2.56 4.63
N PRO A 108 -7.69 3.56 5.04
CA PRO A 108 -7.25 4.56 6.01
C PRO A 108 -6.75 3.91 7.31
N PHE A 109 -5.79 4.54 7.96
CA PHE A 109 -5.26 4.10 9.25
C PHE A 109 -6.38 3.88 10.29
N GLY A 110 -6.21 2.84 11.11
CA GLY A 110 -7.17 2.43 12.14
C GLY A 110 -8.33 1.56 11.64
N GLN A 111 -8.34 1.18 10.35
CA GLN A 111 -9.41 0.37 9.76
C GLN A 111 -9.02 -1.10 9.58
N ALA A 112 -7.73 -1.46 9.65
CA ALA A 112 -7.27 -2.84 9.45
C ALA A 112 -8.01 -3.83 10.34
N CYS A 113 -8.01 -3.62 11.65
CA CYS A 113 -8.65 -4.53 12.60
C CYS A 113 -10.15 -4.72 12.32
N ARG A 114 -10.87 -3.61 12.07
CA ARG A 114 -12.31 -3.66 11.76
C ARG A 114 -12.56 -4.46 10.48
N VAL A 115 -11.85 -4.12 9.42
CA VAL A 115 -12.01 -4.76 8.10
C VAL A 115 -11.63 -6.25 8.17
N GLU A 116 -10.52 -6.58 8.81
CA GLU A 116 -10.12 -7.97 9.03
C GLU A 116 -11.20 -8.75 9.79
N THR A 117 -11.69 -8.20 10.90
CA THR A 117 -12.72 -8.84 11.72
C THR A 117 -14.01 -9.09 10.93
N GLU A 118 -14.50 -8.08 10.21
CA GLU A 118 -15.71 -8.20 9.37
C GLU A 118 -15.51 -9.23 8.24
N LEU A 119 -14.37 -9.21 7.56
CA LEU A 119 -14.05 -10.20 6.53
C LEU A 119 -14.02 -11.62 7.11
N ARG A 120 -13.36 -11.84 8.25
CA ARG A 120 -13.29 -13.15 8.91
C ARG A 120 -14.68 -13.64 9.34
N GLN A 121 -15.54 -12.75 9.83
CA GLN A 121 -16.92 -13.09 10.19
C GLN A 121 -17.71 -13.59 9.00
N VAL A 122 -17.61 -12.91 7.84
CA VAL A 122 -18.31 -13.34 6.61
C VAL A 122 -17.71 -14.63 6.04
N LEU A 123 -16.39 -14.77 6.08
CA LEU A 123 -15.66 -15.92 5.52
C LEU A 123 -15.81 -17.20 6.37
N GLY A 124 -16.09 -17.06 7.68
CA GLY A 124 -16.31 -18.18 8.59
C GLY A 124 -15.15 -19.19 8.57
N GLY A 125 -15.46 -20.44 8.25
CA GLY A 125 -14.48 -21.54 8.17
C GLY A 125 -13.75 -21.70 6.84
N ALA A 126 -13.86 -20.72 5.92
CA ALA A 126 -13.16 -20.79 4.63
C ALA A 126 -11.63 -20.80 4.81
N SER A 127 -10.94 -21.53 3.94
CA SER A 127 -9.47 -21.58 3.91
C SER A 127 -8.90 -20.30 3.27
N VAL A 128 -8.80 -19.24 4.06
CA VAL A 128 -8.25 -17.93 3.69
C VAL A 128 -7.15 -17.50 4.66
N ALA A 129 -6.27 -16.62 4.21
CA ALA A 129 -5.39 -15.87 5.09
C ALA A 129 -5.62 -14.37 4.89
N ILE A 130 -5.76 -13.66 6.01
CA ILE A 130 -5.83 -12.20 6.06
C ILE A 130 -4.71 -11.79 7.00
N SER A 131 -3.79 -10.96 6.53
CA SER A 131 -2.61 -10.55 7.30
C SER A 131 -2.46 -9.04 7.27
N ASP A 132 -2.42 -8.44 8.45
CA ASP A 132 -1.98 -7.06 8.61
C ASP A 132 -0.48 -6.94 8.33
N VAL A 133 -0.14 -6.10 7.35
CA VAL A 133 1.23 -5.80 6.92
C VAL A 133 1.50 -4.29 6.93
N SER A 134 0.68 -3.50 7.64
CA SER A 134 0.73 -2.04 7.69
C SER A 134 2.11 -1.54 8.14
N ALA A 135 2.69 -2.15 9.19
CA ALA A 135 4.02 -1.78 9.68
C ALA A 135 5.18 -2.20 8.76
N GLY A 136 4.94 -3.06 7.76
CA GLY A 136 5.97 -3.66 6.91
C GLY A 136 6.31 -2.86 5.64
N GLN A 137 5.52 -1.84 5.33
CA GLN A 137 5.61 -1.09 4.07
C GLN A 137 4.99 0.30 4.21
N THR A 138 5.25 1.19 3.26
CA THR A 138 4.61 2.50 3.15
C THR A 138 4.17 2.74 1.72
N LEU A 139 3.24 3.68 1.54
CA LEU A 139 2.73 4.12 0.24
C LEU A 139 3.33 5.50 -0.06
N VAL A 140 4.06 5.61 -1.15
CA VAL A 140 4.60 6.88 -1.65
C VAL A 140 3.84 7.26 -2.90
N GLU A 141 3.39 8.50 -2.97
CA GLU A 141 2.73 9.07 -4.13
C GLU A 141 3.68 10.03 -4.86
N LEU A 142 3.65 9.98 -6.19
CA LEU A 142 4.26 10.96 -7.08
C LEU A 142 3.13 11.66 -7.84
N HIS A 143 3.14 12.99 -7.84
CA HIS A 143 2.25 13.81 -8.65
C HIS A 143 3.03 14.94 -9.35
N GLY A 144 2.44 15.54 -10.38
CA GLY A 144 3.08 16.59 -11.17
C GLY A 144 2.86 16.39 -12.67
N GLU A 145 3.84 16.77 -13.49
CA GLU A 145 3.77 16.56 -14.94
C GLU A 145 3.92 15.07 -15.27
N ASP A 146 2.95 14.49 -15.98
CA ASP A 146 2.98 13.06 -16.36
C ASP A 146 4.26 12.64 -17.09
N LEU A 147 4.78 13.50 -17.98
CA LEU A 147 6.02 13.20 -18.70
C LEU A 147 7.22 13.11 -17.75
N ALA A 148 7.38 14.07 -16.84
CA ALA A 148 8.48 14.08 -15.87
C ALA A 148 8.39 12.89 -14.90
N MET A 149 7.20 12.56 -14.42
CA MET A 149 6.98 11.38 -13.57
C MET A 149 7.34 10.09 -14.30
N ARG A 150 6.96 9.94 -15.58
CA ARG A 150 7.33 8.77 -16.37
C ARG A 150 8.83 8.69 -16.64
N GLU A 151 9.49 9.80 -16.96
CA GLU A 151 10.95 9.85 -17.16
C GLU A 151 11.71 9.48 -15.87
N LEU A 152 11.27 9.98 -14.71
CA LEU A 152 11.78 9.56 -13.40
C LEU A 152 11.63 8.05 -13.18
N LEU A 153 10.45 7.49 -13.49
CA LEU A 153 10.21 6.05 -13.37
C LEU A 153 11.06 5.24 -14.35
N MET A 154 11.29 5.72 -15.58
CA MET A 154 12.17 5.05 -16.57
C MET A 154 13.63 4.94 -16.10
N LYS A 155 14.10 5.87 -15.25
CA LYS A 155 15.42 5.74 -14.59
C LYS A 155 15.44 4.67 -13.49
N SER A 156 14.27 4.32 -12.97
CA SER A 156 14.12 3.58 -11.71
C SER A 156 13.63 2.15 -11.91
N VAL A 157 12.87 1.88 -12.98
CA VAL A 157 12.29 0.56 -13.29
C VAL A 157 12.57 0.18 -14.74
N ALA A 158 12.75 -1.13 -14.98
CA ALA A 158 12.87 -1.67 -16.34
C ALA A 158 11.50 -1.96 -17.00
N TYR A 159 10.41 -1.90 -16.23
CA TYR A 159 9.06 -2.16 -16.73
C TYR A 159 8.59 -1.00 -17.61
N ASP A 160 7.89 -1.28 -18.71
CA ASP A 160 7.41 -0.25 -19.62
C ASP A 160 6.31 0.61 -18.96
N VAL A 161 6.63 1.87 -18.67
CA VAL A 161 5.72 2.85 -18.06
C VAL A 161 5.00 3.72 -19.11
N HIS A 162 5.11 3.40 -20.40
CA HIS A 162 4.39 4.10 -21.44
C HIS A 162 2.86 3.97 -21.21
N PRO A 163 2.04 5.02 -21.40
CA PRO A 163 0.60 5.01 -21.08
C PRO A 163 -0.19 3.87 -21.75
N ARG A 164 0.24 3.39 -22.92
CA ARG A 164 -0.37 2.23 -23.60
C ARG A 164 -0.14 0.90 -22.87
N ASN A 165 1.03 0.73 -22.23
CA ASN A 165 1.33 -0.48 -21.45
C ASN A 165 0.90 -0.32 -19.98
N PHE A 166 0.96 0.90 -19.46
CA PHE A 166 0.63 1.23 -18.08
C PHE A 166 -0.51 2.26 -17.97
N PRO A 167 -1.75 1.86 -18.30
CA PRO A 167 -2.91 2.73 -18.15
C PRO A 167 -3.30 2.91 -16.66
N PRO A 168 -4.12 3.92 -16.35
CA PRO A 168 -4.83 4.01 -15.07
C PRO A 168 -5.52 2.71 -14.65
N GLY A 169 -5.59 2.46 -13.35
CA GLY A 169 -6.17 1.24 -12.79
C GLY A 169 -5.27 0.00 -12.93
N LYS A 170 -3.96 0.20 -13.10
CA LYS A 170 -2.96 -0.88 -13.14
C LYS A 170 -1.97 -0.77 -11.99
N GLY A 171 -1.54 -1.92 -11.47
CA GLY A 171 -0.41 -2.04 -10.56
C GLY A 171 0.36 -3.34 -10.78
N VAL A 172 1.67 -3.29 -10.61
CA VAL A 172 2.60 -4.38 -10.89
C VAL A 172 3.73 -4.39 -9.87
N THR A 173 4.13 -5.58 -9.43
CA THR A 173 5.37 -5.76 -8.67
C THR A 173 6.56 -5.71 -9.62
N VAL A 174 7.51 -4.82 -9.35
CA VAL A 174 8.67 -4.57 -10.20
C VAL A 174 9.95 -4.57 -9.39
N VAL A 175 11.06 -4.82 -10.09
CA VAL A 175 12.39 -4.43 -9.58
C VAL A 175 12.52 -2.92 -9.79
N MET A 176 12.80 -2.19 -8.71
CA MET A 176 13.00 -0.74 -8.72
C MET A 176 14.34 -0.43 -8.05
N ALA A 177 15.26 0.20 -8.78
CA ALA A 177 16.59 0.57 -8.28
C ALA A 177 17.29 -0.56 -7.51
N LYS A 178 17.33 -1.79 -8.05
CA LYS A 178 17.91 -2.98 -7.39
C LYS A 178 17.19 -3.45 -6.10
N SER A 179 16.03 -2.86 -5.78
CA SER A 179 15.09 -3.32 -4.76
C SER A 179 13.77 -3.75 -5.42
N SER A 180 12.70 -3.91 -4.64
CA SER A 180 11.35 -4.19 -5.13
C SER A 180 10.35 -3.13 -4.67
N ALA A 181 9.37 -2.87 -5.53
CA ALA A 181 8.22 -2.02 -5.24
C ALA A 181 6.99 -2.54 -5.98
N ILE A 182 5.80 -2.22 -5.47
CA ILE A 182 4.58 -2.31 -6.28
C ILE A 182 4.36 -0.94 -6.91
N LEU A 183 4.65 -0.83 -8.20
CA LEU A 183 4.37 0.36 -9.00
C LEU A 183 2.89 0.36 -9.39
N ARG A 184 2.21 1.48 -9.16
CA ARG A 184 0.76 1.62 -9.35
C ARG A 184 0.44 2.92 -10.06
N ARG A 185 -0.64 2.92 -10.85
CA ARG A 185 -1.20 4.10 -11.50
C ARG A 185 -2.69 4.19 -11.17
N PRO A 186 -3.05 4.85 -10.05
CA PRO A 186 -4.45 5.01 -9.62
C PRO A 186 -5.32 5.69 -10.67
N ASP A 187 -4.81 6.80 -11.24
CA ASP A 187 -5.45 7.58 -12.28
C ASP A 187 -4.39 8.28 -13.16
N ASP A 188 -4.81 9.18 -14.04
CA ASP A 188 -3.91 9.89 -14.95
C ASP A 188 -3.04 10.95 -14.27
N SER A 189 -3.37 11.37 -13.05
CA SER A 189 -2.72 12.49 -12.36
C SER A 189 -1.59 12.09 -11.42
N ARG A 190 -1.51 10.81 -11.03
CA ARG A 190 -0.52 10.35 -10.05
C ARG A 190 -0.03 8.92 -10.29
N TRP A 191 1.14 8.67 -9.73
CA TRP A 191 1.73 7.34 -9.60
C TRP A 191 1.93 7.02 -8.12
N GLU A 192 1.89 5.74 -7.78
CA GLU A 192 2.05 5.27 -6.41
C GLU A 192 3.09 4.14 -6.36
N LEU A 193 3.82 4.08 -5.25
CA LEU A 193 4.82 3.07 -4.96
C LEU A 193 4.52 2.49 -3.59
N VAL A 194 4.22 1.19 -3.52
CA VAL A 194 4.24 0.47 -2.25
C VAL A 194 5.65 -0.06 -2.04
N ILE A 195 6.32 0.45 -1.01
CA ILE A 195 7.74 0.17 -0.72
C ILE A 195 7.87 -0.48 0.65
N ARG A 196 8.73 -1.50 0.74
CA ARG A 196 9.02 -2.17 2.02
C ARG A 196 9.73 -1.21 2.96
N ARG A 197 9.36 -1.21 4.25
CA ARG A 197 9.90 -0.29 5.26
C ARG A 197 11.42 -0.27 5.30
N SER A 198 12.05 -1.44 5.20
CA SER A 198 13.52 -1.58 5.22
C SER A 198 14.24 -0.94 4.02
N PHE A 199 13.53 -0.67 2.92
CA PHE A 199 14.07 -0.03 1.71
C PHE A 199 13.56 1.39 1.51
N ALA A 200 12.73 1.90 2.42
CA ALA A 200 12.09 3.21 2.28
C ALA A 200 13.12 4.33 2.15
N ASP A 201 14.11 4.40 3.05
CA ASP A 201 15.19 5.39 3.01
C ASP A 201 16.00 5.32 1.70
N TYR A 202 16.33 4.10 1.26
CA TYR A 202 17.08 3.88 0.04
C TYR A 202 16.32 4.38 -1.20
N LEU A 203 15.07 3.95 -1.37
CA LEU A 203 14.26 4.34 -2.52
C LEU A 203 13.89 5.82 -2.49
N TYR A 204 13.69 6.40 -1.31
CA TYR A 204 13.49 7.84 -1.15
C TYR A 204 14.68 8.64 -1.66
N ARG A 205 15.89 8.31 -1.20
CA ARG A 205 17.13 8.97 -1.70
C ARG A 205 17.32 8.78 -3.20
N TRP A 206 17.02 7.58 -3.71
CA TRP A 206 17.09 7.31 -5.15
C TRP A 206 16.11 8.18 -5.95
N LEU A 207 14.88 8.34 -5.46
CA LEU A 207 13.87 9.20 -6.12
C LEU A 207 14.28 10.67 -6.12
N LEU A 208 14.88 11.16 -5.02
CA LEU A 208 15.40 12.53 -4.98
C LEU A 208 16.54 12.75 -5.98
N ASP A 209 17.50 11.84 -6.01
CA ASP A 209 18.65 11.89 -6.94
C ASP A 209 18.19 11.80 -8.41
N ALA A 210 17.42 10.77 -8.74
CA ALA A 210 16.90 10.58 -10.10
C ALA A 210 15.93 11.70 -10.52
N GLY A 211 15.30 12.37 -9.56
CA GLY A 211 14.33 13.44 -9.74
C GLY A 211 14.92 14.86 -9.81
N GLU A 212 16.24 15.02 -9.62
CA GLU A 212 16.88 16.33 -9.52
C GLU A 212 16.58 17.22 -10.74
N GLU A 213 16.67 16.68 -11.96
CA GLU A 213 16.41 17.43 -13.21
C GLU A 213 14.95 17.90 -13.36
N PHE A 214 14.04 17.35 -12.56
CA PHE A 214 12.62 17.71 -12.53
C PHE A 214 12.28 18.64 -11.36
N GLU A 215 13.29 19.13 -10.65
CA GLU A 215 13.15 19.98 -9.46
C GLU A 215 12.25 19.31 -8.42
N ILE A 216 12.48 18.01 -8.19
CA ILE A 216 11.63 17.19 -7.32
C ILE A 216 11.45 17.82 -5.93
N GLY A 217 10.20 17.97 -5.54
CA GLY A 217 9.80 18.45 -4.22
C GLY A 217 9.27 17.33 -3.33
N VAL A 218 9.26 17.56 -2.02
CA VAL A 218 8.72 16.65 -1.02
C VAL A 218 7.66 17.37 -0.21
N ASP A 219 6.40 16.97 -0.38
CA ASP A 219 5.31 17.42 0.47
C ASP A 219 5.26 16.55 1.73
N ARG A 220 5.35 17.21 2.88
CA ARG A 220 5.33 16.61 4.22
C ARG A 220 3.98 16.76 4.91
N ASN A 221 3.04 17.45 4.28
CA ASN A 221 1.69 17.61 4.80
C ASN A 221 0.84 16.43 4.34
N SER A 222 1.00 15.30 5.02
CA SER A 222 0.08 14.16 4.96
C SER A 222 -0.72 14.12 6.25
#